data_AF-A0A0R2ACC0-F1
#
_entry.id   AF-A0A0R2ACC0-F1
#
_cell.length_a   1.000
_cell.length_b   1.000
_cell.length_c   1.000
_cell.angle_alpha   90.00
_cell.angle_beta   90.00
_cell.angle_gamma   90.00
#
_symmetry.space_group_name_H-M   'P 1'
#
loop_
_entity.id
_entity.type
_entity.pdbx_description
1 polymer ?
#
loop_
_entity_poly.entity_id
_entity_poly.type
_entity_poly.pdbx_seq_one_letter_code
_entity_poly.pdbx_strand_id
1 'polypeptide(L)'
;MEKTKLINQAQADIKELLGLLNHFENQLTELLDILDVLAQVYRKLPEAKNPEAVLNRLVNYIRSVALAGRIHFPKKEEALIIDLGVLGQRAGLNGVYMADFSDKSQFYSIFEEIPRH
;
A
#
# COMPACT_ATOMS: atom_id res chain seq x y z
N MET A 1 -4.84 22.22 -4.68
CA MET A 1 -3.65 22.12 -5.56
C MET A 1 -2.63 21.13 -5.02
N GLU A 2 -2.36 21.11 -3.71
CA GLU A 2 -1.41 20.16 -3.09
C GLU A 2 -1.87 18.70 -3.09
N LYS A 3 -3.16 18.44 -2.82
CA LYS A 3 -3.77 17.09 -2.83
C LYS A 3 -3.62 16.35 -4.17
N THR A 4 -3.89 17.02 -5.29
CA THR A 4 -3.79 16.42 -6.62
C THR A 4 -2.35 16.01 -6.95
N LYS A 5 -1.37 16.83 -6.55
CA LYS A 5 0.05 16.49 -6.75
C LYS A 5 0.46 15.28 -5.91
N LEU A 6 0.01 15.20 -4.66
CA LEU A 6 0.23 14.05 -3.79
C LEU A 6 -0.36 12.77 -4.38
N ILE A 7 -1.62 12.82 -4.82
CA ILE A 7 -2.31 11.65 -5.42
C ILE A 7 -1.57 11.19 -6.68
N ASN A 8 -1.20 12.12 -7.57
CA ASN A 8 -0.50 11.78 -8.81
C ASN A 8 0.87 11.13 -8.52
N GLN A 9 1.63 11.65 -7.55
CA GLN A 9 2.91 11.07 -7.15
C GLN A 9 2.70 9.65 -6.58
N ALA A 10 1.80 9.50 -5.62
CA ALA A 10 1.52 8.21 -5.01
C ALA A 10 1.01 7.18 -6.02
N GLN A 11 0.17 7.57 -7.00
CA GLN A 11 -0.27 6.67 -8.06
C GLN A 11 0.88 6.25 -8.99
N ALA A 12 1.82 7.13 -9.28
CA ALA A 12 3.01 6.79 -10.05
C ALA A 12 3.88 5.77 -9.29
N ASP A 13 4.15 6.03 -8.01
CA ASP A 13 4.99 5.16 -7.17
C ASP A 13 4.33 3.78 -6.96
N ILE A 14 3.02 3.73 -6.71
CA ILE A 14 2.26 2.47 -6.60
C ILE A 14 2.29 1.69 -7.91
N LYS A 15 2.11 2.37 -9.05
CA LYS A 15 2.14 1.72 -10.37
C LYS A 15 3.51 1.13 -10.67
N GLU A 16 4.58 1.85 -10.34
CA GLU A 16 5.94 1.34 -10.51
C GLU A 16 6.20 0.15 -9.59
N LEU A 17 5.82 0.24 -8.31
CA LEU A 17 5.98 -0.84 -7.35
C LEU A 17 5.21 -2.10 -7.77
N LEU A 18 3.96 -1.96 -8.25
CA LEU A 18 3.20 -3.07 -8.85
C LEU A 18 3.96 -3.73 -10.00
N GLY A 19 4.55 -2.93 -10.89
CA GLY A 19 5.34 -3.45 -12.01
C GLY A 19 6.53 -4.28 -11.52
N LEU A 20 7.28 -3.78 -10.54
CA LEU A 20 8.44 -4.48 -9.98
C LEU A 20 8.04 -5.78 -9.26
N LEU A 21 7.02 -5.74 -8.41
CA LEU A 21 6.61 -6.88 -7.60
C LEU A 21 5.95 -8.00 -8.41
N ASN A 22 5.28 -7.69 -9.52
CA ASN A 22 4.69 -8.72 -10.40
C ASN A 22 5.75 -9.63 -11.05
N HIS A 23 7.02 -9.21 -11.08
CA HIS A 23 8.12 -10.00 -11.65
C HIS A 23 8.87 -10.88 -10.64
N PHE A 24 8.44 -10.91 -9.38
CA PHE A 24 9.03 -11.83 -8.41
C PHE A 24 8.70 -13.28 -8.77
N GLU A 25 9.74 -14.12 -8.91
CA GLU A 25 9.62 -15.52 -9.33
C GLU A 25 8.81 -16.38 -8.35
N ASN A 26 8.76 -16.00 -7.07
CA ASN A 26 8.00 -16.68 -6.03
C ASN A 26 6.80 -15.82 -5.59
N GLN A 27 5.63 -16.09 -6.16
CA GLN A 27 4.37 -15.46 -5.77
C GLN A 27 3.81 -16.09 -4.49
N LEU A 28 4.46 -15.78 -3.37
CA LEU A 28 3.97 -16.10 -2.03
C LEU A 28 2.58 -15.48 -1.82
N THR A 29 1.71 -16.14 -1.05
CA THR A 29 0.38 -15.63 -0.68
C THR A 29 0.46 -14.19 -0.15
N GLU A 30 1.44 -13.90 0.70
CA GLU A 30 1.70 -12.57 1.24
C GLU A 30 2.06 -11.54 0.17
N LEU A 31 2.78 -11.95 -0.88
CA LEU A 31 3.10 -11.06 -2.00
C LEU A 31 1.87 -10.78 -2.85
N LEU A 32 1.05 -11.80 -3.11
CA LEU A 32 -0.23 -11.66 -3.82
C LEU A 32 -1.18 -10.72 -3.07
N ASP A 33 -1.23 -10.86 -1.76
CA ASP A 33 -2.00 -9.98 -0.88
C ASP A 33 -1.51 -8.52 -0.89
N ILE A 34 -0.19 -8.31 -0.97
CA ILE A 34 0.41 -6.98 -1.16
C ILE A 34 0.04 -6.40 -2.54
N LEU A 35 0.13 -7.20 -3.61
CA LEU A 35 -0.23 -6.78 -4.97
C LEU A 35 -1.69 -6.36 -5.07
N ASP A 36 -2.60 -7.12 -4.46
CA ASP A 36 -4.02 -6.80 -4.43
C ASP A 36 -4.32 -5.49 -3.72
N VAL A 37 -3.69 -5.26 -2.56
CA VAL A 37 -3.86 -4.01 -1.81
C VAL A 37 -3.26 -2.82 -2.55
N LEU A 38 -2.10 -2.98 -3.19
CA LEU A 38 -1.52 -1.94 -4.04
C LEU A 38 -2.47 -1.57 -5.20
N ALA A 39 -3.03 -2.56 -5.89
CA ALA A 39 -3.99 -2.34 -6.98
C ALA A 39 -5.29 -1.69 -6.48
N GLN A 40 -5.76 -2.10 -5.30
CA GLN A 40 -6.95 -1.53 -4.68
C GLN A 40 -6.74 -0.05 -4.29
N VAL A 41 -5.62 0.27 -3.64
CA VAL A 41 -5.29 1.65 -3.29
C VAL A 41 -5.10 2.51 -4.53
N TYR A 42 -4.40 2.02 -5.56
CA TYR A 42 -4.23 2.75 -6.82
C TYR A 42 -5.56 3.23 -7.42
N ARG A 43 -6.58 2.36 -7.41
CA ARG A 43 -7.93 2.65 -7.94
C ARG A 43 -8.68 3.67 -7.09
N LYS A 44 -8.60 3.54 -5.76
CA LYS A 44 -9.41 4.33 -4.83
C LYS A 44 -8.79 5.65 -4.40
N LEU A 45 -7.47 5.79 -4.50
CA LEU A 45 -6.74 6.97 -4.00
C LEU A 45 -7.26 8.32 -4.54
N PRO A 46 -7.66 8.45 -5.82
CA PRO A 46 -8.22 9.70 -6.35
C PRO A 46 -9.48 10.18 -5.63
N GLU A 47 -10.28 9.24 -5.11
CA GLU A 47 -11.56 9.50 -4.46
C GLU A 47 -11.43 9.60 -2.93
N ALA A 48 -10.25 9.28 -2.38
CA ALA A 48 -10.01 9.27 -0.95
C ALA A 48 -10.19 10.68 -0.34
N LYS A 49 -11.02 10.79 0.70
CA LYS A 49 -11.17 12.05 1.46
C LYS A 49 -9.84 12.47 2.09
N ASN A 50 -9.13 11.52 2.68
CA ASN A 50 -7.81 11.66 3.31
C ASN A 50 -6.82 10.66 2.67
N PRO A 51 -6.17 11.01 1.54
CA PRO A 51 -5.25 10.11 0.84
C PRO A 51 -4.01 9.78 1.67
N GLU A 52 -3.50 10.71 2.49
CA GLU A 52 -2.35 10.49 3.37
C GLU A 52 -2.61 9.33 4.35
N ALA A 53 -3.79 9.28 4.96
CA ALA A 53 -4.17 8.19 5.87
C ALA A 53 -4.35 6.84 5.15
N VAL A 54 -4.72 6.84 3.87
CA VAL A 54 -4.76 5.62 3.05
C VAL A 54 -3.34 5.11 2.78
N LEU A 55 -2.42 6.01 2.43
CA LEU A 55 -1.02 5.67 2.16
C LEU A 55 -0.29 5.19 3.43
N ASN A 56 -0.55 5.80 4.57
CA ASN A 56 0.00 5.34 5.85
C ASN A 56 -0.44 3.90 6.17
N ARG A 57 -1.73 3.58 5.98
CA ARG A 57 -2.24 2.22 6.16
C ARG A 57 -1.65 1.25 5.15
N LEU A 58 -1.54 1.65 3.87
CA LEU A 58 -0.90 0.85 2.82
C LEU A 58 0.53 0.45 3.22
N VAL A 59 1.35 1.40 3.63
CA VAL A 59 2.76 1.14 3.99
C VAL A 59 2.84 0.23 5.21
N ASN A 60 2.04 0.47 6.24
CA ASN A 60 2.01 -0.41 7.42
C ASN A 60 1.56 -1.84 7.07
N TYR A 61 0.58 -1.98 6.17
CA TYR A 61 0.15 -3.28 5.65
C TYR A 61 1.27 -4.00 4.91
N ILE A 62 1.94 -3.31 3.96
CA ILE A 62 3.07 -3.87 3.22
C ILE A 62 4.16 -4.36 4.19
N ARG A 63 4.53 -3.56 5.20
CA ARG A 63 5.53 -3.95 6.20
C ARG A 63 5.11 -5.16 7.03
N SER A 64 3.86 -5.19 7.47
CA SER A 64 3.31 -6.28 8.28
C SER A 64 3.29 -7.60 7.50
N VAL A 65 2.72 -7.58 6.30
CA VAL A 65 2.58 -8.76 5.44
C VAL A 65 3.93 -9.24 4.91
N ALA A 66 4.84 -8.32 4.55
CA ALA A 66 6.20 -8.69 4.16
C ALA A 66 6.97 -9.35 5.31
N LEU A 67 6.79 -8.90 6.55
CA LEU A 67 7.40 -9.53 7.72
C LEU A 67 6.87 -10.96 7.92
N ALA A 68 5.55 -11.17 7.79
CA ALA A 68 4.93 -12.49 7.91
C ALA A 68 5.43 -13.46 6.83
N GLY A 69 5.46 -13.01 5.57
CA GLY A 69 5.90 -13.79 4.42
C GLY A 69 7.42 -13.86 4.26
N ARG A 70 8.20 -13.24 5.15
CA ARG A 70 9.68 -13.11 5.07
C ARG A 70 10.15 -12.58 3.71
N ILE A 71 9.40 -11.62 3.17
CA ILE A 71 9.67 -10.99 1.87
C ILE A 71 10.77 -9.95 2.06
N HIS A 72 11.83 -10.07 1.27
CA HIS A 72 12.90 -9.08 1.21
C HIS A 72 12.77 -8.25 -0.07
N PHE A 73 12.48 -6.96 0.09
CA PHE A 73 12.43 -6.02 -1.02
C PHE A 73 13.85 -5.58 -1.42
N PRO A 74 14.21 -5.64 -2.71
CA PRO A 74 15.42 -5.01 -3.21
C PRO A 74 15.35 -3.49 -3.04
N LYS A 75 16.50 -2.83 -3.25
CA LYS A 75 16.68 -1.41 -2.95
C LYS A 75 15.66 -0.49 -3.65
N LYS A 76 15.21 -0.85 -4.85
CA LYS A 76 14.33 0.00 -5.65
C LYS A 76 12.89 -0.03 -5.11
N GLU A 77 12.39 -1.23 -4.83
CA GLU A 77 11.09 -1.49 -4.23
C GLU A 77 11.02 -0.87 -2.83
N GLU A 78 12.09 -1.06 -2.04
CA GLU A 78 12.20 -0.48 -0.70
C GLU A 78 12.17 1.06 -0.73
N ALA A 79 12.84 1.68 -1.69
CA ALA A 79 12.80 3.14 -1.85
C ALA A 79 11.39 3.66 -2.15
N LEU A 80 10.65 2.99 -3.05
CA LEU A 80 9.26 3.35 -3.36
C LEU A 80 8.34 3.20 -2.13
N ILE A 81 8.53 2.14 -1.33
CA ILE A 81 7.77 1.95 -0.09
C ILE A 81 8.09 3.08 0.93
N ILE A 82 9.34 3.52 1.02
CA ILE A 82 9.74 4.65 1.86
C ILE A 82 9.10 5.96 1.37
N ASP A 83 9.13 6.23 0.06
CA ASP A 83 8.55 7.44 -0.53
C ASP A 83 7.04 7.52 -0.29
N LEU A 84 6.32 6.40 -0.46
CA LEU A 84 4.90 6.27 -0.09
C LEU A 84 4.68 6.53 1.40
N GLY A 85 5.62 6.10 2.26
CA GLY A 85 5.61 6.37 3.70
C GLY A 85 5.73 7.86 4.02
N VAL A 86 6.63 8.56 3.34
CA VAL A 86 6.80 10.03 3.47
C VAL A 86 5.51 10.75 3.06
N LEU A 87 4.87 10.33 1.98
CA LEU A 87 3.57 10.87 1.57
C LEU A 87 2.47 10.58 2.60
N GLY A 88 2.49 9.40 3.24
CA GLY A 88 1.53 9.00 4.27
C GLY A 88 1.70 9.71 5.61
N GLN A 89 2.93 10.05 6.01
CA GLN A 89 3.23 10.73 7.28
C GLN A 89 2.61 12.14 7.39
N ARG A 90 2.28 12.77 6.26
CA ARG A 90 1.55 14.05 6.23
C ARG A 90 0.14 13.99 6.84
N ALA A 91 -0.39 12.79 7.09
CA ALA A 91 -1.64 12.59 7.83
C ALA A 91 -1.57 13.05 9.31
N GLY A 92 -0.36 13.30 9.82
CA GLY A 92 -0.11 13.63 11.22
C GLY A 92 0.03 12.39 12.11
N LEU A 93 0.75 12.54 13.22
CA LEU A 93 1.10 11.49 14.20
C LEU A 93 -0.09 10.83 14.94
N ASN A 94 -1.34 11.19 14.59
CA ASN A 94 -2.55 10.70 15.27
C ASN A 94 -3.09 9.37 14.68
N GLY A 95 -2.38 8.76 13.74
CA GLY A 95 -2.77 7.50 13.10
C GLY A 95 -2.48 6.27 13.96
N VAL A 96 -3.41 5.92 14.86
CA VAL A 96 -3.61 4.62 15.52
C VAL A 96 -2.40 3.67 15.47
N TYR A 97 -1.44 3.84 16.38
CA TYR A 97 -0.26 2.98 16.55
C TYR A 97 -0.61 1.55 17.06
N MET A 98 -1.89 1.17 17.09
CA MET A 98 -2.45 -0.04 17.72
C MET A 98 -3.46 -0.77 16.80
N ALA A 99 -3.55 -0.42 15.52
CA ALA A 99 -4.43 -1.11 14.59
C ALA A 99 -3.79 -2.42 14.10
N ASP A 100 -4.60 -3.44 13.85
CA ASP A 100 -4.16 -4.61 13.10
C ASP A 100 -3.93 -4.19 11.64
N PHE A 101 -2.67 -3.94 11.31
CA PHE A 101 -2.27 -3.55 9.96
C PHE A 101 -2.16 -4.74 9.01
N SER A 102 -2.39 -5.97 9.44
CA SER A 102 -2.33 -7.16 8.58
C SER A 102 -3.66 -7.46 7.87
N ASP A 103 -4.76 -6.83 8.29
CA ASP A 103 -6.08 -7.12 7.70
C ASP A 103 -6.26 -6.45 6.33
N LYS A 104 -6.31 -7.28 5.27
CA LYS A 104 -6.55 -6.86 3.88
C LYS A 104 -7.90 -6.16 3.70
N SER A 105 -8.90 -6.52 4.50
CA SER A 105 -10.28 -6.02 4.36
C SER A 105 -10.39 -4.50 4.53
N GLN A 106 -9.47 -3.87 5.24
CA GLN A 106 -9.46 -2.42 5.50
C GLN A 106 -9.36 -1.55 4.23
N PHE A 107 -8.98 -2.14 3.09
CA PHE A 107 -8.86 -1.46 1.79
C PHE A 107 -10.08 -1.68 0.88
N TYR A 108 -10.99 -2.57 1.26
CA TYR A 108 -12.17 -2.95 0.50
C TYR A 108 -13.44 -2.43 1.17
N SER A 109 -14.42 -2.06 0.35
CA SER A 109 -15.77 -1.73 0.79
C SER A 109 -16.54 -3.03 1.05
N ILE A 110 -17.59 -2.96 1.87
CA ILE A 110 -18.41 -4.13 2.27
C ILE A 110 -19.02 -4.95 1.11
N PHE A 111 -19.07 -4.40 -0.10
CA PHE A 111 -19.61 -5.05 -1.30
C PHE A 111 -18.56 -5.37 -2.36
N GLU A 112 -17.28 -5.07 -2.11
CA GLU A 112 -16.20 -5.44 -3.01
C GLU A 112 -15.72 -6.86 -2.71
N GLU A 113 -15.46 -7.63 -3.77
CA GLU A 113 -14.83 -8.93 -3.64
C GLU A 113 -13.38 -8.75 -3.18
N ILE A 114 -13.03 -9.45 -2.10
CA ILE A 114 -11.67 -9.50 -1.56
C ILE A 114 -11.01 -10.77 -2.12
N PRO A 115 -9.95 -10.66 -2.94
CA PRO A 115 -9.26 -11.84 -3.44
C PRO A 115 -8.68 -12.67 -2.28
N ARG A 116 -8.78 -13.99 -2.40
CA ARG A 116 -8.27 -14.97 -1.44
C ARG A 116 -7.32 -15.91 -2.16
N HIS A 117 -6.12 -16.09 -1.61
CA HIS A 117 -5.04 -16.93 -2.16
C HIS A 117 -4.68 -18.05 -1.21
#